data_AF-A0A6S6XKV4-F1
#
_entry.id   AF-A0A6S6XKV4-F1
#
_cell.length_a   1.000
_cell.length_b   1.000
_cell.length_c   1.000
_cell.angle_alpha   90.00
_cell.angle_beta   90.00
_cell.angle_gamma   90.00
#
_symmetry.space_group_name_H-M   'P 1'
#
loop_
_entity.id
_entity.type
_entity.pdbx_description
1 polymer ?
#
loop_
_entity_poly.entity_id
_entity_poly.type
_entity_poly.pdbx_seq_one_letter_code
_entity_poly.pdbx_strand_id
1 'polypeptide(L)'
;MAGICFRILHTNLTARRATWFCIFAKGIDLHPNSDGGPQERGKRAGTENVAAIVAMASSLKKNCERMEEPALKLHRIEERFLENLTAANFDYIRNGNSAHLPKSINISIRGADGDVDI
;
A
#
# COMPACT_ATOMS: atom_id res chain seq x y z
N MET A 1 1.28 -15.59 -14.68
CA MET A 1 1.84 -15.40 -13.32
C MET A 1 1.20 -14.15 -12.70
N ALA A 2 0.26 -14.31 -11.79
CA ALA A 2 -0.27 -13.18 -11.02
C ALA A 2 -0.74 -13.69 -9.65
N GLY A 3 0.21 -13.82 -8.72
CA GLY A 3 -0.10 -13.85 -7.30
C GLY A 3 0.02 -12.42 -6.79
N ILE A 4 -1.03 -11.88 -6.18
CA ILE A 4 -0.97 -10.58 -5.53
C ILE A 4 -0.78 -10.86 -4.05
N CYS A 5 0.40 -10.53 -3.52
CA CYS A 5 0.64 -10.67 -2.10
C CYS A 5 0.49 -9.32 -1.39
N PHE A 6 -0.47 -9.25 -0.47
CA PHE A 6 -0.69 -8.09 0.37
C PHE A 6 -0.02 -8.31 1.72
N ARG A 7 1.14 -7.68 1.87
CA ARG A 7 1.78 -7.54 3.17
C ARG A 7 1.29 -6.23 3.81
N ILE A 8 0.72 -6.31 5.00
CA ILE A 8 0.46 -5.11 5.82
C ILE A 8 1.81 -4.63 6.34
N LEU A 9 2.53 -3.89 5.50
CA LEU A 9 3.87 -3.39 5.83
C LEU A 9 3.80 -2.02 6.48
N HIS A 10 2.86 -1.15 6.09
CA HIS A 10 2.69 0.20 6.65
C HIS A 10 1.42 0.88 6.13
N THR A 11 0.38 0.12 5.83
CA THR A 11 -0.88 0.69 5.33
C THR A 11 -1.76 1.12 6.51
N ASN A 12 -2.65 2.10 6.29
CA ASN A 12 -3.66 2.62 7.23
C ASN A 12 -4.63 1.56 7.80
N LEU A 13 -4.33 0.27 7.65
CA LEU A 13 -4.95 -0.83 8.36
C LEU A 13 -4.38 -0.80 9.78
N THR A 14 -5.20 -0.39 10.75
CA THR A 14 -4.89 -0.46 12.20
C THR A 14 -4.68 -1.89 12.73
N ALA A 15 -4.55 -2.88 11.84
CA ALA A 15 -4.28 -4.27 12.20
C ALA A 15 -2.86 -4.40 12.78
N ARG A 16 -2.72 -5.21 13.84
CA ARG A 16 -1.42 -5.48 14.48
C ARG A 16 -0.44 -6.05 13.44
N ARG A 17 0.81 -5.57 13.49
CA ARG A 17 1.94 -6.13 12.75
C ARG A 17 2.10 -7.61 13.09
N ALA A 18 1.92 -8.51 12.12
CA ALA A 18 2.32 -9.94 12.15
C ALA A 18 1.67 -10.78 11.04
N THR A 19 0.65 -10.27 10.33
CA THR A 19 -0.14 -11.09 9.39
C THR A 19 -0.16 -10.46 8.00
N TRP A 20 -0.03 -11.31 6.98
CA TRP A 20 -0.17 -10.98 5.57
C TRP A 20 -1.05 -12.04 4.91
N PHE A 21 -1.61 -11.72 3.74
CA PHE A 21 -2.31 -12.70 2.92
C PHE A 21 -1.84 -12.56 1.48
N CYS A 22 -1.80 -13.68 0.76
CA CYS A 22 -1.57 -13.66 -0.68
C CYS A 22 -2.78 -14.29 -1.38
N ILE A 23 -3.27 -13.63 -2.43
CA ILE A 23 -4.35 -14.15 -3.29
C ILE A 23 -3.71 -14.64 -4.57
N PHE A 24 -4.12 -15.83 -5.00
CA PHE A 24 -3.68 -16.46 -6.23
C PHE A 24 -4.88 -16.70 -7.14
N ALA A 25 -4.69 -16.50 -8.44
CA ALA A 25 -5.69 -16.87 -9.43
C ALA A 25 -5.99 -18.39 -9.38
N LYS A 26 -7.24 -18.75 -9.70
CA LYS A 26 -7.64 -20.17 -9.84
C LYS A 26 -6.73 -20.85 -10.87
N GLY A 27 -6.26 -22.06 -10.55
CA GLY A 27 -5.39 -22.86 -11.42
C GLY A 27 -3.89 -22.67 -11.18
N ILE A 28 -3.48 -21.80 -10.26
CA ILE A 28 -2.08 -21.73 -9.80
C ILE A 28 -1.89 -22.78 -8.70
N ASP A 29 -1.07 -23.80 -8.95
CA ASP A 29 -0.61 -24.70 -7.90
C ASP A 29 0.61 -24.12 -7.20
N LEU A 30 0.58 -24.13 -5.87
CA LEU A 30 1.64 -23.60 -5.02
C LEU A 30 2.26 -24.73 -4.25
N HIS A 31 3.57 -24.88 -4.30
CA HIS A 31 4.25 -25.77 -3.37
C HIS A 31 4.30 -25.13 -1.99
N PRO A 32 3.98 -25.88 -0.91
CA PRO A 32 4.13 -25.37 0.43
C PRO A 32 5.60 -25.01 0.72
N ASN A 33 5.83 -23.84 1.30
CA ASN A 33 7.16 -23.42 1.74
C ASN A 33 7.59 -24.07 3.07
N SER A 34 6.69 -24.76 3.75
CA SER A 34 6.97 -25.39 5.04
C SER A 34 6.15 -26.65 5.17
N ASP A 35 6.81 -27.73 5.57
CA ASP A 35 6.18 -29.01 5.87
C ASP A 35 5.52 -28.97 7.25
N GLY A 36 4.32 -29.53 7.36
CA GLY A 36 3.57 -29.59 8.61
C GLY A 36 2.09 -29.91 8.40
N GLY A 37 1.22 -29.40 9.27
CA GLY A 37 -0.20 -29.74 9.27
C GLY A 37 -0.98 -29.23 8.03
N PRO A 38 -2.24 -29.66 7.88
CA PRO A 38 -3.06 -29.40 6.69
C PRO A 38 -3.66 -27.97 6.62
N GLN A 39 -3.20 -27.04 7.46
CA GLN A 39 -3.70 -25.66 7.48
C GLN A 39 -3.52 -24.97 6.12
N GLU A 40 -4.38 -23.99 5.81
CA GLU A 40 -4.36 -23.25 4.54
C GLU A 40 -4.30 -24.19 3.30
N ARG A 41 -5.08 -25.28 3.32
CA ARG A 41 -5.13 -26.32 2.27
C ARG A 41 -3.78 -27.01 2.03
N GLY A 42 -2.98 -27.16 3.08
CA GLY A 42 -1.62 -27.69 3.00
C GLY A 42 -0.65 -26.77 2.27
N LYS A 43 -0.96 -25.48 2.11
CA LYS A 43 -0.07 -24.48 1.49
C LYS A 43 0.73 -23.67 2.51
N ARG A 44 0.29 -23.64 3.78
CA ARG A 44 1.02 -23.01 4.88
C ARG A 44 0.79 -23.80 6.18
N ALA A 45 1.82 -24.54 6.59
CA ALA A 45 1.81 -25.21 7.88
C ALA A 45 1.79 -24.21 9.06
N GLY A 46 1.22 -24.66 10.18
CA GLY A 46 1.19 -23.93 11.46
C GLY A 46 -0.20 -23.42 11.82
N THR A 47 -0.51 -23.39 13.12
CA THR A 47 -1.81 -22.94 13.64
C THR A 47 -2.14 -21.54 13.15
N GLU A 48 -3.37 -21.36 12.67
CA GLU A 48 -3.84 -20.09 12.16
C GLU A 48 -3.92 -19.07 13.30
N ASN A 49 -3.43 -17.86 13.04
CA ASN A 49 -3.57 -16.77 13.98
C ASN A 49 -4.97 -16.14 13.83
N VAL A 50 -5.98 -16.83 14.38
CA VAL A 50 -7.40 -16.44 14.25
C VAL A 50 -7.63 -14.99 14.68
N ALA A 51 -7.03 -14.57 15.80
CA ALA A 51 -7.17 -13.20 16.30
C ALA A 51 -6.63 -12.17 15.29
N ALA A 52 -5.48 -12.43 14.68
CA ALA A 52 -4.90 -11.52 13.71
C ALA A 52 -5.63 -11.55 12.36
N ILE A 53 -6.17 -12.70 11.95
CA ILE A 53 -7.02 -12.83 10.75
C ILE A 53 -8.31 -12.00 10.92
N VAL A 54 -8.99 -12.11 12.08
CA VAL A 54 -10.20 -11.34 12.39
C VAL A 54 -9.91 -9.83 12.42
N ALA A 55 -8.80 -9.44 13.07
CA ALA A 55 -8.37 -8.05 13.10
C ALA A 55 -8.09 -7.50 11.68
N MET A 56 -7.39 -8.28 10.85
CA MET A 56 -7.12 -7.94 9.46
C MET A 56 -8.41 -7.79 8.64
N ALA A 57 -9.34 -8.72 8.75
CA ALA A 57 -10.62 -8.66 8.03
C ALA A 57 -11.43 -7.42 8.43
N SER A 58 -11.48 -7.10 9.73
CA SER A 58 -12.16 -5.91 10.25
C SER A 58 -11.51 -4.61 9.73
N SER A 59 -10.17 -4.51 9.79
CA SER A 59 -9.45 -3.35 9.27
C SER A 59 -9.60 -3.21 7.76
N LEU A 60 -9.56 -4.32 7.01
CA LEU A 60 -9.73 -4.32 5.56
C LEU A 60 -11.11 -3.81 5.17
N LYS A 61 -12.16 -4.33 5.82
CA LYS A 61 -13.54 -3.87 5.61
C LYS A 61 -13.67 -2.37 5.84
N LYS A 62 -13.20 -1.88 7.00
CA LYS A 62 -13.25 -0.44 7.33
C LYS A 62 -12.49 0.43 6.35
N ASN A 63 -11.35 -0.06 5.84
CA ASN A 63 -10.58 0.66 4.85
C ASN A 63 -11.30 0.71 3.51
N CYS A 64 -11.85 -0.40 3.03
CA CYS A 64 -12.64 -0.42 1.80
C CYS A 64 -13.86 0.52 1.87
N GLU A 65 -14.57 0.55 3.00
CA GLU A 65 -15.70 1.47 3.24
C GLU A 65 -15.28 2.94 3.23
N ARG A 66 -14.03 3.24 3.60
CA ARG A 66 -13.51 4.60 3.74
C ARG A 66 -12.43 4.91 2.71
N MET A 67 -12.36 4.22 1.58
CA MET A 67 -11.26 4.40 0.63
C MET A 67 -11.38 5.71 -0.16
N GLU A 68 -12.61 6.15 -0.47
CA GLU A 68 -12.87 7.30 -1.33
C GLU A 68 -12.62 8.65 -0.65
N GLU A 69 -13.12 8.84 0.57
CA GLU A 69 -12.97 10.11 1.31
C GLU A 69 -11.50 10.55 1.49
N PRO A 70 -10.59 9.71 1.99
CA PRO A 70 -9.18 10.06 2.13
C PRO A 70 -8.50 10.25 0.78
N ALA A 71 -8.89 9.51 -0.26
CA ALA A 71 -8.33 9.67 -1.59
C ALA A 71 -8.64 11.06 -2.15
N LEU A 72 -9.90 11.51 -2.04
CA LEU A 72 -10.30 12.87 -2.44
C LEU A 72 -9.58 13.95 -1.63
N LYS A 73 -9.45 13.75 -0.31
CA LYS A 73 -8.74 14.70 0.55
C LYS A 73 -7.26 14.81 0.17
N LEU A 74 -6.59 13.68 -0.06
CA LEU A 74 -5.19 13.64 -0.48
C LEU A 74 -5.00 14.31 -1.84
N HIS A 75 -5.91 14.05 -2.78
CA HIS A 75 -5.88 14.69 -4.09
C HIS A 75 -5.99 16.22 -4.00
N ARG A 76 -6.91 16.74 -3.18
CA ARG A 76 -7.01 18.19 -2.95
C ARG A 76 -5.76 18.80 -2.32
N ILE A 77 -5.11 18.08 -1.41
CA ILE A 77 -3.85 18.54 -0.78
C ILE A 77 -2.75 18.59 -1.83
N GLU A 78 -2.67 17.57 -2.67
CA GLU A 78 -1.74 17.49 -3.78
C GLU A 78 -1.95 18.62 -4.80
N GLU A 79 -3.17 18.86 -5.25
CA GLU A 79 -3.48 19.96 -6.17
C GLU A 79 -3.06 21.32 -5.58
N ARG A 80 -3.45 21.59 -4.33
CA ARG A 80 -3.06 22.83 -3.65
C ARG A 80 -1.54 22.99 -3.52
N PHE A 81 -0.81 21.89 -3.33
CA PHE A 81 0.64 21.93 -3.26
C PHE A 81 1.26 22.32 -4.62
N LEU A 82 0.78 21.73 -5.71
CA LEU A 82 1.24 22.03 -7.07
C LEU A 82 0.84 23.45 -7.51
N GLU A 83 -0.36 23.90 -7.16
CA GLU A 83 -0.82 25.27 -7.39
C GLU A 83 0.11 26.29 -6.72
N ASN A 84 0.47 26.04 -5.45
CA ASN A 84 1.38 26.92 -4.71
C ASN A 84 2.79 26.96 -5.31
N LEU A 85 3.33 25.82 -5.75
CA LEU A 85 4.63 25.78 -6.42
C LEU A 85 4.62 26.56 -7.73
N THR A 86 3.53 26.44 -8.49
CA THR A 86 3.34 27.15 -9.76
C THR A 86 3.18 28.66 -9.52
N ALA A 87 2.41 29.06 -8.50
CA ALA A 87 2.21 30.46 -8.11
C ALA A 87 3.50 31.13 -7.59
N ALA A 88 4.37 30.36 -6.93
CA ALA A 88 5.69 30.82 -6.49
C ALA A 88 6.75 30.81 -7.62
N ASN A 89 6.35 30.45 -8.85
CA ASN A 89 7.20 30.43 -10.05
C ASN A 89 8.45 29.54 -9.89
N PHE A 90 8.33 28.42 -9.17
CA PHE A 90 9.39 27.41 -9.09
C PHE A 90 9.51 26.63 -10.40
N ASP A 91 10.74 26.46 -10.89
CA ASP A 91 11.04 25.56 -12.00
C ASP A 91 11.11 24.12 -11.46
N TYR A 92 9.98 23.40 -11.54
CA TYR A 92 9.86 22.02 -11.06
C TYR A 92 9.38 21.07 -12.16
N ILE A 93 9.87 19.83 -12.08
CA ILE A 93 9.49 18.71 -12.94
C ILE A 93 8.84 17.66 -12.07
N ARG A 94 7.63 17.25 -12.42
CA ARG A 94 6.95 16.15 -11.74
C ARG A 94 7.41 14.80 -12.31
N ASN A 95 7.93 13.95 -11.44
CA ASN A 95 8.42 12.63 -11.81
C ASN A 95 7.29 11.59 -11.73
N GLY A 96 7.09 10.84 -12.82
CA GLY A 96 6.11 9.75 -12.91
C GLY A 96 5.05 9.96 -13.98
N ASN A 97 4.13 8.99 -14.08
CA ASN A 97 3.02 9.03 -15.04
C ASN A 97 1.79 9.75 -14.44
N SER A 98 0.86 10.17 -15.30
CA SER A 98 -0.40 10.81 -14.88
C SER A 98 -1.22 9.94 -13.92
N ALA A 99 -1.20 8.62 -14.10
CA ALA A 99 -1.72 7.65 -13.14
C ALA A 99 -0.69 7.37 -12.03
N HIS A 100 -0.80 8.09 -10.91
CA HIS A 100 0.05 7.95 -9.73
C HIS A 100 -0.79 7.75 -8.47
N LEU A 101 -0.17 7.25 -7.40
CA LEU A 101 -0.86 7.16 -6.11
C LEU A 101 -1.05 8.57 -5.53
N PRO A 102 -2.27 8.98 -5.14
CA PRO A 102 -2.56 10.31 -4.57
C PRO A 102 -1.79 10.63 -3.28
N LYS A 103 -1.10 9.64 -2.69
CA LYS A 103 -0.36 9.79 -1.42
C LYS A 103 1.12 10.10 -1.61
N SER A 104 1.61 10.11 -2.85
CA SER A 104 3.03 10.28 -3.15
C SER A 104 3.21 11.21 -4.33
N ILE A 105 3.88 12.33 -4.09
CA ILE A 105 4.31 13.27 -5.12
C ILE A 105 5.83 13.18 -5.18
N ASN A 106 6.37 12.95 -6.37
CA ASN A 106 7.81 13.01 -6.62
C ASN A 106 8.07 14.17 -7.59
N ILE A 107 8.87 15.15 -7.17
CA ILE A 107 9.24 16.32 -7.96
C ILE A 107 10.75 16.55 -7.91
N SER A 108 11.29 17.04 -9.01
CA SER A 108 12.65 17.58 -9.11
C SER A 108 12.54 19.09 -9.24
N ILE A 109 13.24 19.85 -8.40
CA ILE A 109 13.26 21.32 -8.45
C ILE A 109 14.62 21.75 -8.97
N ARG A 110 14.65 22.62 -9.99
CA ARG A 110 15.91 23.08 -10.58
C ARG A 110 16.63 24.02 -9.61
N GLY A 111 17.89 23.68 -9.30
CA GLY A 111 18.73 24.45 -8.38
C GLY A 111 18.51 24.14 -6.90
N ALA A 112 17.67 23.15 -6.57
CA ALA A 112 17.65 22.56 -5.24
C ALA A 112 18.68 21.43 -5.19
N ASP A 113 19.64 21.51 -4.27
CA ASP A 113 20.50 20.37 -3.95
C ASP A 113 19.64 19.26 -3.33
N GLY A 114 19.78 18.03 -3.84
CA GLY A 114 19.05 16.86 -3.36
C GLY A 114 19.56 16.34 -2.02
N ASP A 115 20.66 16.91 -1.53
CA ASP A 115 21.22 16.67 -0.19
C ASP A 115 20.72 17.79 0.72
N VAL A 116 19.61 17.51 1.40
CA VAL A 116 19.28 18.23 2.61
C VAL A 116 19.90 17.44 3.75
N ASP A 117 21.06 17.91 4.22
CA ASP A 117 21.58 17.51 5.53
C ASP A 117 20.56 17.97 6.59
N ILE A 118 19.66 17.06 6.99
CA ILE A 118 18.71 17.23 8.11
C ILE A 118 19.06 16.21 9.19
#